data_AF-A0A2M8TH59-F1
#
_entry.id   AF-A0A2M8TH59-F1
#
_cell.length_a   1.000
_cell.length_b   1.000
_cell.length_c   1.000
_cell.angle_alpha   90.00
_cell.angle_beta   90.00
_cell.angle_gamma   90.00
#
_symmetry.space_group_name_H-M   'P 1'
#
loop_
_entity.id
_entity.type
_entity.pdbx_description
1 polymer ?
#
loop_
_entity_poly.entity_id
_entity_poly.type
_entity_poly.pdbx_seq_one_letter_code
_entity_poly.pdbx_strand_id
1 'polypeptide(L)'
;MTVLERLKIELNNKDYFEDDTYTMYLSENNLTSTDNYVKATMQRNLLLTVVDVLEAVANDVDLMRKVSDDTTGLSTSEAYKVLQSRIQDIKSRIATIPTTDTTEDFSNVSLLFTKGRR
;
A
#
# COMPACT_ATOMS: atom_id res chain seq x y z
N MET A 1 5.34 -9.53 16.07
CA MET A 1 5.50 -8.23 15.38
C MET A 1 4.10 -7.70 15.20
N THR A 2 3.82 -6.56 15.82
CA THR A 2 2.49 -5.95 15.71
C THR A 2 2.29 -5.34 14.33
N VAL A 3 1.03 -5.07 13.95
CA VAL A 3 0.72 -4.37 12.71
C VAL A 3 1.38 -2.99 12.67
N LEU A 4 1.42 -2.28 13.80
CA LEU A 4 2.07 -0.96 13.90
C LEU A 4 3.59 -1.03 13.70
N GLU A 5 4.27 -2.00 14.34
CA GLU A 5 5.70 -2.23 14.11
C GLU A 5 5.98 -2.54 12.63
N ARG A 6 5.11 -3.32 11.99
CA ARG A 6 5.26 -3.67 10.58
C ARG A 6 5.05 -2.46 9.66
N LEU A 7 4.09 -1.59 9.97
CA LEU A 7 3.86 -0.34 9.26
C LEU A 7 5.11 0.56 9.31
N LYS A 8 5.71 0.72 10.50
CA LYS A 8 6.93 1.52 10.69
C LYS A 8 8.10 1.00 9.84
N ILE A 9 8.26 -0.32 9.75
CA ILE A 9 9.29 -0.95 8.89
C ILE A 9 9.04 -0.64 7.40
N GLU A 10 7.80 -0.75 6.92
CA GLU A 10 7.46 -0.43 5.53
C GLU A 10 7.65 1.07 5.21
N LEU A 11 7.49 1.94 6.21
CA LEU A 11 7.78 3.37 6.15
C LEU A 11 9.28 3.71 6.28
N ASN A 12 10.15 2.69 6.32
CA ASN A 12 11.61 2.79 6.41
C ASN A 12 12.09 3.38 7.75
N ASN A 13 11.35 3.12 8.83
CA ASN A 13 11.60 3.63 10.19
C ASN A 13 11.72 5.16 10.29
N LYS A 14 11.09 5.89 9.38
CA LYS A 14 10.94 7.34 9.50
C LYS A 14 9.61 7.65 10.20
N ASP A 15 9.68 8.47 11.24
CA ASP A 15 8.51 8.96 11.95
C ASP A 15 7.94 10.18 11.20
N TYR A 16 7.01 9.90 10.27
CA TYR A 16 6.24 10.93 9.56
C TYR A 16 5.15 11.53 10.44
N PHE A 17 4.48 10.70 11.26
CA PHE A 17 3.40 11.09 12.16
C PHE A 17 3.56 10.46 13.56
N GLU A 18 2.71 10.90 14.50
CA GLU A 18 2.54 10.30 15.81
C GLU A 18 1.82 8.94 15.72
N ASP A 19 2.03 8.09 16.74
CA ASP A 19 1.46 6.73 16.80
C ASP A 19 -0.07 6.71 16.82
N ASP A 20 -0.71 7.77 17.31
CA ASP A 20 -2.16 7.96 17.27
C ASP A 20 -2.67 8.11 15.83
N THR A 21 -1.97 8.90 15.01
CA THR A 21 -2.31 9.10 13.59
C THR A 21 -2.11 7.82 12.80
N TYR A 22 -1.04 7.07 13.07
CA TYR A 22 -0.86 5.74 12.44
C TYR A 22 -1.97 4.77 12.84
N THR A 23 -2.41 4.79 14.09
CA THR A 23 -3.53 3.95 14.56
C THR A 23 -4.84 4.34 13.89
N MET A 24 -5.08 5.63 13.64
CA MET A 24 -6.23 6.10 12.86
C MET A 24 -6.23 5.52 11.44
N TYR A 25 -5.13 5.67 10.68
CA TYR A 25 -5.06 5.13 9.31
C TYR A 25 -5.16 3.60 9.26
N LEU A 26 -4.60 2.90 10.25
CA LEU A 26 -4.77 1.45 10.38
C LEU A 26 -6.24 1.07 10.62
N SER A 27 -6.92 1.80 11.50
CA SER A 27 -8.35 1.59 11.77
C SER A 27 -9.21 1.82 10.52
N GLU A 28 -8.92 2.85 9.72
CA GLU A 28 -9.63 3.11 8.45
C GLU A 28 -9.49 1.96 7.45
N ASN A 29 -8.34 1.28 7.48
CA ASN A 29 -8.04 0.12 6.64
C ASN A 29 -8.43 -1.23 7.28
N ASN A 30 -9.28 -1.23 8.31
CA ASN A 30 -9.72 -2.42 9.05
C ASN A 30 -8.57 -3.23 9.67
N LEU A 31 -7.54 -2.55 10.19
CA LEU A 31 -6.42 -3.15 10.89
C LEU A 31 -6.33 -2.61 12.31
N THR A 32 -6.12 -3.51 13.28
CA THR A 32 -5.83 -3.11 14.66
C THR A 32 -4.32 -2.98 14.85
N SER A 33 -3.86 -1.84 15.35
CA SER A 33 -2.43 -1.56 15.58
C SER A 33 -1.76 -2.55 16.54
N THR A 34 -2.51 -3.06 17.52
CA THR A 34 -2.05 -4.03 18.53
C THR A 34 -2.07 -5.49 18.07
N ASP A 35 -2.72 -5.80 16.95
CA ASP A 35 -2.84 -7.18 16.48
C ASP A 35 -1.51 -7.72 15.95
N ASN A 36 -1.36 -9.05 16.00
CA ASN A 36 -0.19 -9.70 15.43
C ASN A 36 -0.32 -9.76 13.90
N TYR A 37 0.70 -9.27 13.20
CA TYR A 37 0.66 -9.15 11.75
C TYR A 37 0.66 -10.52 11.05
N VAL A 38 -0.38 -10.79 10.25
CA VAL A 38 -0.50 -11.99 9.41
C VAL A 38 -0.36 -11.61 7.93
N LYS A 39 0.80 -11.91 7.34
CA LYS A 39 1.12 -11.55 5.94
C LYS A 39 0.08 -12.04 4.93
N ALA A 40 -0.48 -13.23 5.11
CA ALA A 40 -1.41 -13.81 4.14
C ALA A 40 -2.72 -13.02 4.00
N THR A 41 -3.20 -12.38 5.07
CA THR A 41 -4.51 -11.72 5.12
C THR A 41 -4.39 -10.20 5.21
N MET A 42 -3.39 -9.70 5.95
CA MET A 42 -3.27 -8.28 6.30
C MET A 42 -2.34 -7.50 5.36
N GLN A 43 -1.55 -8.17 4.50
CA GLN A 43 -0.56 -7.50 3.65
C GLN A 43 -1.20 -6.48 2.70
N ARG A 44 -2.37 -6.78 2.14
CA ARG A 44 -3.06 -5.86 1.22
C ARG A 44 -3.48 -4.58 1.95
N ASN A 45 -4.19 -4.73 3.06
CA ASN A 45 -4.70 -3.62 3.85
C ASN A 45 -3.55 -2.76 4.39
N LEU A 46 -2.46 -3.40 4.83
CA LEU A 46 -1.28 -2.68 5.30
C LEU A 46 -0.65 -1.83 4.19
N LEU A 47 -0.52 -2.37 2.97
CA LEU A 47 0.03 -1.61 1.84
C LEU A 47 -0.89 -0.44 1.44
N LEU A 48 -2.22 -0.58 1.57
CA LEU A 48 -3.16 0.52 1.38
C LEU A 48 -2.92 1.62 2.43
N THR A 49 -2.78 1.24 3.71
CA THR A 49 -2.47 2.19 4.78
C THR A 49 -1.16 2.93 4.54
N VAL A 50 -0.14 2.25 4.02
CA VAL A 50 1.13 2.89 3.64
C VAL A 50 0.92 3.90 2.51
N VAL A 51 0.08 3.60 1.52
CA VAL A 51 -0.25 4.55 0.45
C VAL A 51 -0.96 5.78 1.01
N ASP A 52 -1.96 5.60 1.87
CA ASP A 52 -2.72 6.71 2.46
C ASP A 52 -1.80 7.64 3.27
N VAL A 53 -0.89 7.07 4.07
CA VAL A 53 0.12 7.81 4.82
C VAL A 53 1.07 8.57 3.89
N LEU A 54 1.56 7.94 2.82
CA LEU A 54 2.47 8.59 1.87
C LEU A 54 1.78 9.69 1.05
N GLU A 55 0.49 9.55 0.73
CA GLU A 55 -0.30 10.59 0.08
C GLU A 55 -0.56 11.78 1.03
N ALA A 56 -0.84 11.52 2.31
CA ALA A 56 -0.94 12.55 3.32
C ALA A 56 0.38 13.33 3.48
N VAL A 57 1.52 12.63 3.52
CA VAL A 57 2.85 13.25 3.55
C VAL A 57 3.10 14.05 2.28
N ALA A 58 2.72 13.56 1.10
CA ALA A 58 2.92 14.27 -0.16
C ALA A 58 2.05 15.53 -0.29
N ASN A 59 0.89 15.56 0.36
CA ASN A 59 0.00 16.73 0.41
C ASN A 59 0.46 17.80 1.41
N ASP A 60 1.15 17.40 2.48
CA ASP A 60 1.69 18.33 3.49
C ASP A 60 3.09 18.83 3.11
N VAL A 61 3.15 20.09 2.67
CA VAL A 61 4.39 20.76 2.22
C VAL A 61 5.42 20.91 3.35
N ASP A 62 4.99 21.06 4.60
CA ASP A 62 5.89 21.20 5.75
C ASP A 62 6.49 19.84 6.15
N LEU A 63 5.71 18.76 6.10
CA LEU A 63 6.22 17.39 6.24
C LEU A 63 7.15 17.01 5.08
N MET A 64 6.83 17.42 3.85
CA MET A 64 7.70 17.25 2.69
C MET A 64 9.06 17.94 2.87
N ARG A 65 9.07 19.16 3.44
CA ARG A 65 10.32 19.86 3.76
C ARG A 65 11.12 19.11 4.82
N LYS A 66 10.48 18.59 5.86
CA LYS A 66 11.13 17.74 6.89
C LYS A 66 11.72 16.45 6.30
N VAL A 67 11.10 15.88 5.25
CA VAL A 67 11.62 14.71 4.52
C VAL A 67 12.82 15.07 3.64
N SER A 68 12.87 16.30 3.13
CA SER A 68 13.97 16.81 2.29
C SER A 68 15.12 17.45 3.08
N ASP A 69 14.91 17.82 4.35
CA ASP A 69 15.91 18.48 5.18
C ASP A 69 17.12 17.58 5.55
N ASP A 70 18.30 18.18 5.37
CA ASP A 70 19.69 17.89 5.78
C ASP A 70 20.32 16.50 5.66
N THR A 71 19.58 15.38 5.62
CA THR A 71 20.22 14.04 5.63
C THR A 71 20.46 13.48 4.22
N THR A 72 19.68 13.91 3.22
CA THR A 72 19.69 13.33 1.86
C THR A 72 20.08 14.29 0.74
N GLY A 73 20.10 15.61 0.99
CA GLY A 73 20.51 16.61 0.00
C GLY A 73 19.61 16.73 -1.25
N LEU A 74 18.39 16.20 -1.19
CA LEU A 74 17.43 16.24 -2.29
C LEU A 74 16.60 17.52 -2.21
N SER A 75 16.38 18.19 -3.34
CA SER A 75 15.43 19.30 -3.40
C SER A 75 14.00 18.82 -3.13
N THR A 76 13.12 19.71 -2.66
CA THR A 76 11.69 19.41 -2.44
C THR A 76 11.02 18.78 -3.66
N SER A 77 11.43 19.20 -4.86
CA SER A 77 10.93 18.67 -6.14
C SER A 77 11.40 17.23 -6.43
N GLU A 78 12.60 16.87 -6.03
CA GLU A 78 13.15 15.53 -6.19
C GLU A 78 12.58 14.57 -5.15
N ALA A 79 12.43 15.03 -3.91
CA ALA A 79 11.74 14.29 -2.86
C ALA A 79 10.31 13.94 -3.28
N TYR A 80 9.60 14.88 -3.93
CA TYR A 80 8.25 14.64 -4.46
C TYR A 80 8.23 13.56 -5.55
N LYS A 81 9.16 13.61 -6.52
CA LYS A 81 9.27 12.60 -7.58
C LYS A 81 9.56 11.21 -7.01
N VAL A 82 10.47 11.11 -6.03
CA VAL A 82 10.80 9.85 -5.37
C VAL A 82 9.60 9.30 -4.61
N LEU A 83 8.86 10.16 -3.89
CA LEU A 83 7.63 9.77 -3.20
C LEU A 83 6.55 9.30 -4.17
N GLN A 84 6.32 10.02 -5.27
CA GLN A 84 5.35 9.60 -6.29
C GLN A 84 5.72 8.28 -6.93
N SER A 85 6.99 8.06 -7.29
CA SER A 85 7.46 6.78 -7.82
C SER A 85 7.20 5.66 -6.83
N ARG A 86 7.50 5.88 -5.55
CA ARG A 86 7.27 4.88 -4.49
C ARG A 86 5.78 4.59 -4.29
N ILE A 87 4.91 5.60 -4.36
CA ILE A 87 3.45 5.41 -4.31
C ILE A 87 3.00 4.55 -5.51
N GLN A 88 3.51 4.80 -6.71
CA GLN A 88 3.17 4.00 -7.89
C GLN A 88 3.69 2.56 -7.80
N ASP A 89 4.89 2.34 -7.27
CA ASP A 89 5.44 1.00 -7.05
C ASP A 89 4.59 0.21 -6.05
N ILE A 90 4.15 0.85 -4.96
CA ILE A 90 3.29 0.22 -3.96
C ILE A 90 1.90 -0.08 -4.56
N LYS A 91 1.31 0.85 -5.31
CA LYS A 91 0.04 0.61 -6.03
C LYS A 91 0.14 -0.53 -7.03
N SER A 92 1.24 -0.61 -7.79
CA SER A 92 1.51 -1.70 -8.73
C SER A 92 1.68 -3.04 -8.01
N ARG A 93 2.31 -3.02 -6.82
CA ARG A 93 2.45 -4.19 -5.96
C ARG A 93 1.11 -4.66 -5.41
N ILE A 94 0.22 -3.73 -5.03
CA ILE A 94 -1.16 -4.04 -4.62
C ILE A 94 -1.93 -4.67 -5.78
N ALA A 95 -1.79 -4.15 -7.00
CA ALA A 95 -2.43 -4.68 -8.20
C ALA A 95 -1.93 -6.09 -8.57
N THR A 96 -0.66 -6.39 -8.28
CA THR A 96 -0.06 -7.72 -8.47
C THR A 96 -0.53 -8.74 -7.43
N ILE A 97 -1.09 -8.31 -6.29
CA ILE A 97 -1.70 -9.24 -5.33
C ILE A 97 -3.04 -9.68 -5.92
N PRO A 98 -3.19 -10.95 -6.34
CA PRO A 98 -4.44 -11.43 -6.89
C PRO A 98 -5.52 -11.28 -5.80
N THR A 99 -6.53 -10.45 -6.08
CA THR A 99 -7.81 -10.56 -5.39
C THR A 99 -8.37 -11.91 -5.75
N THR A 100 -8.70 -12.72 -4.76
CA THR A 100 -9.49 -13.95 -4.96
C THR A 100 -10.88 -13.68 -5.57
N ASP A 101 -11.25 -12.42 -5.82
CA ASP A 101 -12.36 -11.98 -6.68
C ASP A 101 -12.03 -12.03 -8.19
N THR A 102 -11.31 -13.04 -8.64
CA THR A 102 -11.33 -13.47 -10.05
C THR A 102 -11.73 -14.94 -10.12
N THR A 103 -12.72 -15.29 -9.31
CA THR A 103 -13.63 -16.37 -9.68
C THR A 103 -14.75 -15.74 -10.50
N GLU A 104 -15.07 -16.36 -11.63
CA GLU A 104 -16.24 -16.04 -12.48
C GLU A 104 -16.10 -14.85 -13.46
N ASP A 105 -15.18 -14.93 -14.43
CA ASP A 105 -15.48 -14.37 -15.77
C ASP A 105 -15.21 -15.43 -16.84
N PHE A 106 -16.21 -16.30 -16.95
CA PHE A 106 -16.63 -17.11 -18.09
C PHE A 106 -15.56 -17.72 -19.02
N SER A 107 -15.38 -19.03 -18.85
CA SER A 107 -15.02 -19.95 -19.94
C SER A 107 -16.00 -19.81 -21.11
N ASN A 108 -15.67 -18.96 -22.10
CA ASN A 108 -16.49 -18.75 -23.30
C ASN A 108 -15.92 -19.36 -24.59
N VAL A 109 -14.86 -20.17 -24.53
CA VAL A 109 -14.36 -20.88 -25.71
C VAL A 109 -14.02 -22.33 -25.36
N SER A 110 -15.01 -23.12 -24.96
CA SER A 110 -14.89 -24.58 -24.95
C SER A 110 -16.21 -25.28 -25.21
N LEU A 111 -16.88 -24.96 -26.33
CA LEU A 111 -18.01 -25.76 -26.84
C LEU A 111 -18.08 -25.85 -28.38
N LEU A 112 -17.03 -25.48 -29.12
CA LEU A 112 -17.01 -25.58 -30.59
C LEU A 112 -16.95 -27.02 -31.14
N PHE A 113 -16.75 -28.03 -30.29
CA PHE A 113 -16.63 -29.43 -30.71
C PHE A 113 -17.58 -30.40 -29.99
N THR A 114 -18.85 -30.02 -29.78
CA THR A 114 -19.87 -31.02 -29.45
C THR A 114 -21.15 -30.83 -30.25
N LYS A 115 -21.10 -31.17 -31.54
CA LYS A 115 -22.28 -31.77 -32.19
C LYS A 115 -21.87 -32.70 -33.33
N GLY A 116 -21.50 -33.92 -32.95
CA GLY A 116 -21.84 -35.06 -33.80
C GLY A 116 -23.36 -35.13 -33.93
N ARG A 117 -23.88 -35.01 -35.15
CA ARG A 117 -25.21 -35.52 -35.54
C ARG A 117 -25.36 -35.50 -37.07
N ARG A 118 -24.78 -36.50 -37.74
CA ARG A 118 -25.47 -37.56 -38.52
C ARG A 118 -24.46 -38.28 -39.38
#